data_AF-A0A089XGX7-F1
#
_entry.id   AF-A0A089XGX7-F1
#
_cell.length_a   1.000
_cell.length_b   1.000
_cell.length_c   1.000
_cell.angle_alpha   90.00
_cell.angle_beta   90.00
_cell.angle_gamma   90.00
#
_symmetry.space_group_name_H-M   'P 1'
#
loop_
_entity.id
_entity.type
_entity.pdbx_description
1 polymer ?
#
loop_
_entity_poly.entity_id
_entity_poly.type
_entity_poly.pdbx_seq_one_letter_code
_entity_poly.pdbx_strand_id
1 'polypeptide(L)'
;MPENTVTTPLAPMEPEDVADAFAYIRAIHAADIDTACAIADDTGPELHRLLLDVAARVFIPVTAADDDNGEPCEHSFLAAALGRLMLELLCHSVCLAGPRGIADNITRFTENIFTEDHGDVADVLRQLEAAGMKQAMEAHSAHRTTA
;
A
#
# COMPACT_ATOMS: atom_id res chain seq x y z
N MET A 1 12.02 26.43 -10.03
CA MET A 1 11.00 25.83 -9.14
C MET A 1 10.86 24.39 -9.59
N PRO A 2 11.09 23.39 -8.73
CA PRO A 2 10.81 22.02 -9.13
C PRO A 2 9.30 21.90 -9.28
N GLU A 3 8.86 21.37 -10.42
CA GLU A 3 7.45 21.06 -10.63
C GLU A 3 7.08 20.00 -9.58
N ASN A 4 6.17 20.34 -8.67
CA ASN A 4 5.49 19.34 -7.86
C ASN A 4 4.76 18.43 -8.84
N THR A 5 5.37 17.27 -9.13
CA THR A 5 4.71 16.18 -9.83
C THR A 5 3.60 15.68 -8.92
N VAL A 6 2.45 16.34 -9.01
CA VAL A 6 1.18 15.83 -8.51
C VAL A 6 1.08 14.43 -9.09
N THR A 7 1.30 13.44 -8.24
CA THR A 7 1.18 12.04 -8.62
C THR A 7 -0.26 11.88 -9.10
N THR A 8 -0.44 11.50 -10.37
CA THR A 8 -1.77 11.23 -10.91
C THR A 8 -2.51 10.32 -9.92
N PRO A 9 -3.71 10.70 -9.45
CA PRO A 9 -4.45 9.89 -8.50
C PRO A 9 -4.59 8.46 -9.03
N LEU A 10 -4.21 7.48 -8.22
CA LEU A 10 -4.36 6.08 -8.58
C LEU A 10 -5.85 5.80 -8.82
N ALA A 11 -6.15 5.01 -9.86
CA ALA A 11 -7.50 4.55 -10.09
C ALA A 11 -8.02 3.83 -8.83
N PRO A 12 -9.26 4.05 -8.38
CA PRO A 12 -9.79 3.35 -7.22
C PRO A 12 -9.66 1.82 -7.37
N MET A 13 -9.31 1.13 -6.29
CA MET A 13 -9.33 -0.35 -6.27
C MET A 13 -10.77 -0.84 -6.11
N GLU A 14 -11.04 -2.02 -6.64
CA GLU A 14 -12.26 -2.75 -6.30
C GLU A 14 -12.23 -3.19 -4.83
N PRO A 15 -13.37 -3.27 -4.13
CA PRO A 15 -13.44 -3.81 -2.77
C PRO A 15 -12.83 -5.21 -2.64
N GLU A 16 -13.08 -6.09 -3.61
CA GLU A 16 -12.49 -7.44 -3.68
C GLU A 16 -10.97 -7.41 -3.85
N ASP A 17 -10.44 -6.54 -4.71
CA ASP A 17 -9.00 -6.36 -4.92
C ASP A 17 -8.29 -5.96 -3.62
N VAL A 18 -8.93 -5.10 -2.81
CA VAL A 18 -8.40 -4.70 -1.49
C VAL A 18 -8.38 -5.91 -0.56
N ALA A 19 -9.46 -6.69 -0.50
CA ALA A 19 -9.55 -7.84 0.37
C ALA A 19 -8.50 -8.92 0.02
N ASP A 20 -8.35 -9.23 -1.26
CA ASP A 20 -7.41 -10.26 -1.75
C ASP A 20 -5.95 -9.84 -1.48
N ALA A 21 -5.59 -8.59 -1.77
CA ALA A 21 -4.25 -8.09 -1.53
C ALA A 21 -3.88 -8.11 -0.04
N PHE A 22 -4.79 -7.65 0.85
CA PHE A 22 -4.53 -7.67 2.29
C PHE A 22 -4.59 -9.08 2.89
N ALA A 23 -5.42 -9.98 2.36
CA ALA A 23 -5.41 -11.39 2.73
C ALA A 23 -4.05 -12.03 2.41
N TYR A 24 -3.50 -11.78 1.22
CA TYR A 24 -2.17 -12.25 0.84
C TYR A 24 -1.08 -11.70 1.77
N ILE A 25 -1.07 -10.39 2.02
CA ILE A 25 -0.08 -9.73 2.90
C ILE A 25 -0.12 -10.33 4.31
N ARG A 26 -1.32 -10.55 4.88
CA ARG A 26 -1.46 -11.19 6.19
C ARG A 26 -0.97 -12.64 6.20
N ALA A 27 -1.26 -13.41 5.17
CA ALA A 27 -0.79 -14.80 5.06
C ALA A 27 0.75 -14.85 5.03
N ILE A 28 1.39 -13.97 4.26
CA ILE A 28 2.85 -13.82 4.27
C ILE A 28 3.38 -13.40 5.65
N HIS A 29 2.76 -12.42 6.30
CA HIS A 29 3.15 -11.97 7.64
C HIS A 29 3.05 -13.09 8.69
N ALA A 30 1.98 -13.89 8.65
CA ALA A 30 1.76 -15.03 9.53
C ALA A 30 2.60 -16.27 9.17
N ALA A 31 3.41 -16.19 8.10
CA ALA A 31 4.12 -17.33 7.51
C ALA A 31 3.19 -18.50 7.11
N ASP A 32 1.92 -18.21 6.82
CA ASP A 32 0.95 -19.17 6.31
C ASP A 32 1.07 -19.28 4.78
N ILE A 33 2.02 -20.12 4.36
CA ILE A 33 2.37 -20.28 2.95
C ILE A 33 1.24 -20.95 2.16
N ASP A 34 0.49 -21.87 2.78
CA ASP A 34 -0.59 -22.58 2.09
C ASP A 34 -1.72 -21.60 1.72
N THR A 35 -2.13 -20.75 2.67
CA THR A 35 -3.11 -19.69 2.40
C THR A 35 -2.59 -18.67 1.38
N ALA A 36 -1.32 -18.25 1.48
CA ALA A 36 -0.73 -17.32 0.52
C ALA A 36 -0.69 -17.90 -0.90
N CYS A 37 -0.39 -19.19 -1.06
CA CYS A 37 -0.43 -19.88 -2.34
C CYS A 37 -1.84 -19.95 -2.91
N ALA A 38 -2.84 -20.32 -2.10
CA ALA A 38 -4.24 -20.35 -2.55
C ALA A 38 -4.71 -18.99 -3.08
N ILE A 39 -4.42 -17.91 -2.35
CA ILE A 39 -4.77 -16.55 -2.80
C ILE A 39 -4.01 -16.17 -4.07
N ALA A 40 -2.72 -16.52 -4.18
CA ALA A 40 -1.94 -16.25 -5.38
C ALA A 40 -2.46 -17.01 -6.62
N ASP A 41 -2.95 -18.23 -6.43
CA ASP A 41 -3.55 -19.03 -7.50
C ASP A 41 -4.92 -18.45 -7.92
N ASP A 42 -5.74 -18.03 -6.95
CA ASP A 42 -7.07 -17.46 -7.20
C ASP A 42 -7.00 -16.07 -7.87
N THR A 43 -6.16 -15.17 -7.36
CA THR A 43 -5.97 -13.82 -7.91
C THR A 43 -5.11 -13.83 -9.18
N GLY A 44 -4.25 -14.85 -9.33
CA GLY A 44 -3.41 -15.06 -10.51
C GLY A 44 -2.44 -13.91 -10.81
N PRO A 45 -2.24 -13.52 -12.09
CA PRO A 45 -1.21 -12.55 -12.47
C PRO A 45 -1.49 -11.13 -11.95
N GLU A 46 -2.75 -10.81 -11.60
CA GLU A 46 -3.13 -9.50 -11.10
C GLU A 46 -2.58 -9.23 -9.69
N LEU A 47 -2.27 -10.28 -8.90
CA LEU A 47 -1.80 -10.13 -7.52
C LEU A 47 -0.59 -9.19 -7.43
N HIS A 48 0.34 -9.29 -8.38
CA HIS A 48 1.50 -8.41 -8.42
C HIS A 48 1.10 -6.93 -8.54
N ARG A 49 0.18 -6.60 -9.45
CA ARG A 49 -0.33 -5.24 -9.64
C ARG A 49 -1.07 -4.76 -8.40
N LEU A 50 -1.93 -5.60 -7.81
CA LEU A 50 -2.69 -5.25 -6.60
C LEU A 50 -1.77 -4.93 -5.43
N LEU A 51 -0.69 -5.69 -5.25
CA LEU A 51 0.28 -5.46 -4.20
C LEU A 51 1.08 -4.16 -4.41
N LEU A 52 1.43 -3.81 -5.65
CA LEU A 52 2.03 -2.51 -5.96
C LEU A 52 1.04 -1.36 -5.70
N ASP A 53 -0.23 -1.57 -6.03
CA ASP A 53 -1.31 -0.62 -5.76
C ASP A 53 -1.47 -0.37 -4.25
N VAL A 54 -1.43 -1.42 -3.43
CA VAL A 54 -1.42 -1.32 -1.96
C VAL A 54 -0.16 -0.61 -1.48
N ALA A 55 1.03 -0.99 -1.98
CA ALA A 55 2.29 -0.36 -1.58
C ALA A 55 2.27 1.15 -1.86
N ALA A 56 1.75 1.59 -3.01
CA ALA A 56 1.63 3.00 -3.32
C ALA A 56 0.67 3.74 -2.38
N ARG A 57 -0.47 3.11 -2.04
CA ARG A 57 -1.48 3.65 -1.11
C ARG A 57 -1.02 3.67 0.35
N VAL A 58 -0.02 2.86 0.72
CA VAL A 58 0.59 2.89 2.05
C VAL A 58 1.79 3.86 2.08
N PHE A 59 2.75 3.74 1.17
CA PHE A 59 4.01 4.47 1.26
C PHE A 59 3.85 5.97 0.96
N ILE A 60 3.08 6.33 -0.07
CA ILE A 60 3.00 7.72 -0.52
C ILE A 60 2.31 8.61 0.54
N PRO A 61 1.11 8.28 1.05
CA PRO A 61 0.45 9.16 2.01
C PRO A 61 1.21 9.26 3.35
N VAL A 62 1.83 8.17 3.78
CA VAL A 62 2.55 8.11 5.07
C VAL A 62 3.82 8.95 5.02
N THR A 63 4.55 8.87 3.92
CA THR A 63 5.80 9.61 3.76
C THR A 63 5.60 11.05 3.28
N ALA A 64 4.45 11.36 2.70
CA ALA A 64 4.09 12.73 2.34
C ALA A 64 3.29 13.44 3.44
N ALA A 65 3.03 12.79 4.58
CA ALA A 65 2.37 13.40 5.72
C ALA A 65 3.25 14.51 6.29
N ASP A 66 2.70 15.71 6.33
CA ASP A 66 3.36 16.90 6.86
C ASP A 66 2.96 17.07 8.33
N ASP A 67 3.94 17.20 9.22
CA ASP A 67 3.73 17.49 10.64
C ASP A 67 3.58 19.00 10.92
N ASP A 68 3.93 19.85 9.94
CA ASP A 68 4.08 21.30 10.11
C ASP A 68 2.88 22.10 9.57
N ASN A 69 1.73 22.04 10.27
CA ASN A 69 0.54 22.88 10.02
C ASN A 69 0.01 22.96 8.56
N GLY A 70 0.46 22.07 7.67
CA GLY A 70 0.13 22.05 6.24
C GLY A 70 1.03 22.93 5.35
N GLU A 71 2.14 23.47 5.84
CA GLU A 71 3.16 24.13 4.99
C GLU A 71 4.34 23.18 4.70
N PRO A 72 4.57 22.80 3.42
CA PRO A 72 5.65 21.88 3.06
C PRO A 72 7.01 22.40 3.51
N CYS A 73 7.69 21.65 4.39
CA CYS A 73 9.07 21.92 4.75
C CYS A 73 10.05 21.02 3.97
N GLU A 74 11.35 21.32 4.01
CA GLU A 74 12.39 20.54 3.30
C GLU A 74 12.37 19.05 3.70
N HIS A 75 12.06 18.75 4.96
CA HIS A 75 11.95 17.38 5.45
C HIS A 75 10.72 16.65 4.86
N SER A 76 9.60 17.34 4.67
CA SER A 76 8.38 16.79 4.06
C SER A 76 8.61 16.43 2.57
N PHE A 77 9.40 17.23 1.85
CA PHE A 77 9.83 16.89 0.48
C PHE A 77 10.75 15.66 0.44
N LEU A 78 11.69 15.56 1.37
CA LEU A 78 12.60 14.42 1.48
C LEU A 78 11.83 13.14 1.81
N ALA A 79 10.91 13.20 2.78
CA ALA A 79 10.07 12.08 3.15
C ALA A 79 9.20 11.64 1.96
N ALA A 80 8.53 12.56 1.27
CA ALA A 80 7.75 12.22 0.07
C ALA A 80 8.62 11.60 -1.05
N ALA A 81 9.87 12.03 -1.19
CA ALA A 81 10.82 11.41 -2.13
C ALA A 81 11.21 9.99 -1.73
N LEU A 82 11.36 9.72 -0.42
CA LEU A 82 11.62 8.38 0.10
C LEU A 82 10.47 7.42 -0.23
N GLY A 83 9.21 7.84 -0.03
CA GLY A 83 8.03 7.05 -0.41
C GLY A 83 8.02 6.62 -1.86
N ARG A 84 8.28 7.58 -2.76
CA ARG A 84 8.39 7.31 -4.20
C ARG A 84 9.55 6.37 -4.54
N LEU A 85 10.71 6.55 -3.91
CA LEU A 85 11.87 5.69 -4.13
C LEU A 85 11.61 4.24 -3.68
N MET A 86 10.96 4.04 -2.54
CA MET A 86 10.58 2.69 -2.09
C MET A 86 9.63 2.02 -3.08
N LEU A 87 8.64 2.74 -3.60
CA LEU A 87 7.74 2.22 -4.62
C LEU A 87 8.48 1.89 -5.92
N GLU A 88 9.37 2.77 -6.38
CA GLU A 88 10.19 2.55 -7.59
C GLU A 88 11.04 1.27 -7.48
N LEU A 89 11.60 1.00 -6.30
CA LEU A 89 12.34 -0.22 -6.02
C LEU A 89 11.46 -1.45 -6.10
N LEU A 90 10.21 -1.40 -5.62
CA LEU A 90 9.28 -2.54 -5.74
C LEU A 90 8.86 -2.81 -7.18
N CYS A 91 8.67 -1.76 -7.99
CA CYS A 91 8.28 -1.89 -9.39
C CYS A 91 9.39 -2.51 -10.27
N HIS A 92 10.67 -2.21 -9.99
CA HIS A 92 11.76 -2.50 -10.93
C HIS A 92 12.86 -3.41 -10.39
N SER A 93 12.91 -3.68 -9.09
CA SER A 93 13.95 -4.55 -8.51
C SER A 93 13.65 -6.02 -8.73
N VAL A 94 14.54 -6.74 -9.41
CA VAL A 94 14.44 -8.19 -9.65
C VAL A 94 14.28 -9.00 -8.35
N CYS A 95 14.85 -8.52 -7.24
CA CYS A 95 14.78 -9.22 -5.95
C CYS A 95 13.52 -8.90 -5.14
N LEU A 96 12.85 -7.78 -5.41
CA LEU A 96 11.72 -7.29 -4.61
C LEU A 96 10.39 -7.27 -5.37
N ALA A 97 10.43 -7.38 -6.70
CA ALA A 97 9.25 -7.32 -7.57
C ALA A 97 8.38 -8.60 -7.54
N GLY A 98 8.77 -9.65 -6.82
CA GLY A 98 7.86 -10.79 -6.61
C GLY A 98 6.71 -10.40 -5.66
N PRO A 99 5.49 -10.98 -5.80
CA PRO A 99 4.38 -10.75 -4.86
C PRO A 99 4.78 -10.88 -3.39
N ARG A 100 5.51 -11.95 -3.05
CA ARG A 100 6.08 -12.16 -1.72
C ARG A 100 7.03 -11.03 -1.28
N GLY A 101 7.89 -10.57 -2.19
CA GLY A 101 8.83 -9.48 -1.92
C GLY A 101 8.14 -8.15 -1.62
N ILE A 102 7.07 -7.85 -2.36
CA ILE A 102 6.24 -6.66 -2.12
C ILE A 102 5.53 -6.77 -0.77
N ALA A 103 4.88 -7.90 -0.49
CA ALA A 103 4.19 -8.14 0.79
C ALA A 103 5.15 -8.06 1.99
N ASP A 104 6.36 -8.64 1.89
CA ASP A 104 7.41 -8.54 2.91
C ASP A 104 7.81 -7.07 3.15
N ASN A 105 7.93 -6.25 2.10
CA ASN A 105 8.28 -4.84 2.24
C ASN A 105 7.16 -4.00 2.87
N ILE A 106 5.89 -4.23 2.49
CA ILE A 106 4.74 -3.57 3.12
C ILE A 106 4.70 -3.90 4.61
N THR A 107 4.91 -5.18 4.96
CA THR A 107 4.94 -5.65 6.35
C THR A 107 6.06 -4.97 7.14
N ARG A 108 7.29 -4.98 6.62
CA ARG A 108 8.43 -4.33 7.27
C ARG A 108 8.28 -2.82 7.38
N PHE A 109 7.72 -2.16 6.36
CA PHE A 109 7.42 -0.73 6.44
C PHE A 109 6.42 -0.46 7.55
N THR A 110 5.38 -1.30 7.65
CA THR A 110 4.37 -1.21 8.71
C THR A 110 5.00 -1.35 10.10
N GLU A 111 5.85 -2.35 10.29
CA GLU A 111 6.58 -2.59 11.54
C GLU A 111 7.56 -1.47 11.91
N ASN A 112 8.23 -0.85 10.94
CA ASN A 112 9.25 0.15 11.24
C ASN A 112 8.69 1.57 11.39
N ILE A 113 7.55 1.87 10.77
CA ILE A 113 7.03 3.24 10.67
C ILE A 113 5.76 3.45 11.49
N PHE A 114 4.89 2.44 11.59
CA PHE A 114 3.60 2.59 12.26
C PHE A 114 3.53 2.03 13.67
N THR A 115 4.49 1.20 14.07
CA THR A 115 4.46 0.56 15.39
C THR A 115 5.54 1.16 16.28
N GLU A 116 5.34 2.40 16.72
CA GLU A 116 6.03 2.89 17.91
C GLU A 116 5.59 2.04 19.12
N ASP A 117 6.54 1.53 19.88
CA ASP A 117 6.32 0.67 21.06
C ASP A 117 5.69 -0.72 20.78
N HIS A 118 6.01 -1.33 19.63
CA HIS A 118 5.64 -2.72 19.27
C HIS A 118 4.13 -2.98 19.13
N GLY A 119 3.37 -2.02 18.61
CA GLY A 119 2.01 -2.29 18.14
C GLY A 119 1.95 -3.53 17.24
N ASP A 120 0.87 -4.31 17.34
CA ASP A 120 0.72 -5.52 16.53
C ASP A 120 0.60 -5.15 15.05
N VAL A 121 1.57 -5.57 14.24
CA VAL A 121 1.59 -5.35 12.79
C VAL A 121 0.30 -5.88 12.15
N ALA A 122 -0.28 -6.97 12.67
CA ALA A 122 -1.53 -7.51 12.18
C ALA A 122 -2.73 -6.57 12.45
N ASP A 123 -2.74 -5.84 13.56
CA ASP A 123 -3.76 -4.82 13.85
C ASP A 123 -3.63 -3.64 12.88
N VAL A 124 -2.41 -3.16 12.62
CA VAL A 124 -2.17 -2.06 11.69
C VAL A 124 -2.55 -2.44 10.26
N LEU A 125 -2.18 -3.65 9.82
CA LEU A 125 -2.58 -4.16 8.50
C LEU A 125 -4.12 -4.24 8.37
N ARG A 126 -4.84 -4.62 9.43
CA ARG A 126 -6.32 -4.61 9.45
C ARG A 126 -6.90 -3.19 9.36
N GLN A 127 -6.25 -2.21 9.99
CA GLN A 127 -6.69 -0.81 9.89
C GLN A 127 -6.45 -0.24 8.48
N LEU A 128 -5.30 -0.56 7.88
CA LEU A 128 -4.99 -0.17 6.50
C LEU A 128 -5.97 -0.80 5.50
N GLU A 129 -6.32 -2.08 5.68
CA GLU A 129 -7.36 -2.75 4.89
C GLU A 129 -8.72 -2.04 5.05
N ALA A 130 -9.14 -1.74 6.28
CA ALA A 130 -10.41 -1.05 6.53
C ALA A 130 -10.45 0.34 5.88
N ALA A 131 -9.34 1.08 5.92
CA ALA A 131 -9.21 2.37 5.25
C ALA A 131 -9.29 2.22 3.71
N GLY A 132 -8.57 1.25 3.15
CA GLY A 132 -8.62 0.94 1.71
C GLY A 132 -10.02 0.51 1.25
N MET A 133 -10.70 -0.33 2.04
CA MET A 133 -12.05 -0.80 1.78
C MET A 133 -13.04 0.36 1.76
N LYS A 134 -12.95 1.27 2.74
CA LYS A 134 -13.78 2.48 2.78
C LYS A 134 -13.59 3.32 1.51
N GLN A 135 -12.33 3.56 1.11
CA GLN A 135 -12.02 4.33 -0.10
C GLN A 135 -12.56 3.66 -1.38
N ALA A 136 -12.39 2.34 -1.50
CA ALA A 136 -12.91 1.55 -2.62
C ALA A 136 -14.43 1.64 -2.73
N MET A 137 -15.14 1.48 -1.60
CA MET A 137 -16.60 1.57 -1.55
C MET A 137 -17.12 2.98 -1.88
N GLU A 138 -16.48 4.03 -1.35
CA GLU A 138 -16.84 5.42 -1.64
C GLU A 138 -16.70 5.72 -3.14
N ALA A 139 -15.58 5.32 -3.75
CA ALA A 139 -15.36 5.49 -5.19
C ALA A 139 -16.39 4.74 -6.05
N HIS A 140 -16.73 3.50 -5.67
CA HIS A 140 -17.74 2.70 -6.35
C HIS A 140 -19.14 3.32 -6.32
N SER A 141 -19.52 3.85 -5.16
CA SER A 141 -20.81 4.52 -4.98
C SER A 141 -20.91 5.83 -5.79
N ALA A 142 -19.82 6.59 -5.85
CA ALA A 142 -19.74 7.82 -6.62
C ALA A 142 -19.88 7.55 -8.13
N HIS A 143 -19.18 6.52 -8.64
CA HIS A 143 -19.24 6.15 -10.06
C HIS A 143 -20.65 5.72 -10.51
N ARG A 144 -21.38 5.01 -9.64
CA ARG A 144 -22.77 4.59 -9.91
C ARG A 144 -23.76 5.77 -9.91
N THR A 145 -23.42 6.89 -9.28
CA THR A 145 -24.30 8.07 -9.20
C THR A 145 -24.10 9.03 -10.38
N THR A 146 -22.99 8.89 -11.12
CA THR A 146 -22.62 9.74 -12.27
C THR A 146 -22.88 9.10 -13.64
N ALA A 147 -23.36 7.86 -13.69
CA ALA A 147 -23.69 7.11 -14.90
C ALA A 147 -25.22 7.03 -15.10
#